data_AF-A0A7K7TIY7-F1
#
_entry.id   AF-A0A7K7TIY7-F1
#
_cell.length_a   1.000
_cell.length_b   1.000
_cell.length_c   1.000
_cell.angle_alpha   90.00
_cell.angle_beta   90.00
_cell.angle_gamma   90.00
#
_symmetry.space_group_name_H-M   'P 1'
#
loop_
_entity.id
_entity.type
_entity.pdbx_description
1 polymer ?
#
loop_
_entity_poly.entity_id
_entity_poly.type
_entity_poly.pdbx_seq_one_letter_code
_entity_poly.pdbx_strand_id
1 'polypeptide(L)' 'PTPAPEFPPPEFPAPDAEPSQYQCLECGTLLVTPGQLLEHQELHIKLLGGAAGATTGNAGNADPAKA' A
#
# COMPACT_ATOMS: atom_id res chain seq x y z
N PRO A 1 -4.50 -32.37 -0.71
CA PRO A 1 -5.16 -31.10 -0.35
C PRO A 1 -4.26 -30.36 0.66
N THR A 2 -3.60 -29.29 0.24
CA THR A 2 -2.90 -28.40 1.18
C THR A 2 -3.95 -27.75 2.09
N PRO A 3 -3.79 -27.76 3.42
CA PRO A 3 -4.68 -26.97 4.28
C PRO A 3 -4.53 -25.50 3.90
N ALA A 4 -5.66 -24.80 3.77
CA ALA A 4 -5.70 -23.36 3.55
C ALA A 4 -4.89 -22.65 4.63
N PRO A 5 -4.29 -21.48 4.36
CA PRO A 5 -3.76 -20.66 5.44
C PRO A 5 -4.92 -20.34 6.39
N GLU A 6 -4.88 -20.89 7.60
CA GLU A 6 -5.73 -20.46 8.70
C GLU A 6 -5.50 -18.97 8.90
N PHE A 7 -6.39 -18.16 8.32
CA PHE A 7 -6.56 -16.78 8.74
C PHE A 7 -6.82 -16.87 10.25
N PRO A 8 -5.96 -16.27 11.11
CA PRO A 8 -6.29 -16.18 12.52
C PRO A 8 -7.67 -15.53 12.64
N PRO A 9 -8.50 -15.92 13.62
CA PRO A 9 -9.78 -15.29 13.86
C PRO A 9 -9.55 -13.77 13.93
N PRO A 10 -10.53 -12.92 13.52
CA PRO A 10 -10.40 -11.49 13.76
C PRO A 10 -10.30 -11.30 15.27
N GLU A 11 -9.07 -11.21 15.76
CA GLU A 11 -8.75 -10.67 17.07
C GLU A 11 -9.46 -9.32 17.08
N PHE A 12 -10.54 -9.22 17.85
CA PHE A 12 -11.20 -7.96 18.11
C PHE A 12 -10.08 -6.97 18.40
N PRO A 13 -9.93 -5.88 17.63
CA PRO A 13 -8.88 -4.92 17.92
C PRO A 13 -9.08 -4.53 19.36
N ALA A 14 -8.04 -4.70 20.18
CA ALA A 14 -8.07 -4.27 21.57
C ALA A 14 -8.69 -2.87 21.65
N PRO A 15 -9.52 -2.54 22.65
CA PRO A 15 -10.26 -1.28 22.69
C PRO A 15 -9.37 -0.02 22.69
N ASP A 16 -8.05 -0.18 22.78
CA ASP A 16 -7.03 0.87 22.77
C ASP A 16 -6.17 0.90 21.49
N ALA A 17 -6.47 0.05 20.50
CA ALA A 17 -5.86 0.15 19.18
C ALA A 17 -6.62 1.20 18.38
N GLU A 18 -6.26 2.47 18.54
CA GLU A 18 -6.67 3.53 17.61
C GLU A 18 -6.44 3.00 16.19
N PRO A 19 -7.51 2.75 15.40
CA PRO A 19 -7.36 2.08 14.12
C PRO A 19 -6.56 3.04 13.26
N SER A 20 -5.31 2.70 12.99
CA SER A 20 -4.53 3.44 12.01
C SER A 20 -5.19 3.18 10.66
N GLN A 21 -6.03 4.13 10.24
CA GLN A 21 -6.98 4.00 9.12
C GLN A 21 -6.34 4.23 7.75
N TYR A 22 -5.13 4.80 7.72
CA TYR A 22 -4.51 5.31 6.51
C TYR A 22 -3.11 4.75 6.35
N GLN A 23 -2.86 4.02 5.27
CA GLN A 23 -1.54 3.47 4.96
C GLN A 23 -0.84 4.33 3.91
N CYS A 24 0.38 4.77 4.19
CA CYS A 24 1.26 5.32 3.17
C CYS A 24 1.71 4.21 2.23
N LEU A 25 1.49 4.38 0.93
CA LEU A 25 1.81 3.36 -0.07
C LEU A 25 3.30 3.32 -0.45
N GLU A 26 4.06 4.36 -0.09
CA GLU A 26 5.50 4.42 -0.37
C GLU A 26 6.32 3.62 0.65
N CYS A 27 5.94 3.68 1.93
CA CYS A 27 6.72 3.08 3.03
C CYS A 27 5.92 2.09 3.89
N GLY A 28 4.60 1.99 3.71
CA GLY A 28 3.73 1.11 4.49
C GLY A 28 3.38 1.62 5.89
N THR A 29 3.76 2.86 6.25
CA THR A 29 3.43 3.46 7.55
C THR A 29 1.92 3.64 7.71
N LEU A 30 1.39 3.19 8.85
CA LEU A 30 -0.01 3.36 9.21
C LEU A 30 -0.19 4.64 10.03
N LEU A 31 -1.19 5.43 9.66
CA LEU A 31 -1.51 6.74 10.21
C LEU A 31 -2.99 6.79 10.59
N VAL A 32 -3.30 7.58 11.60
CA VAL A 32 -4.63 7.63 12.23
C VAL A 32 -5.59 8.56 11.48
N THR A 33 -5.06 9.60 10.84
CA THR A 33 -5.86 10.65 10.20
C THR A 33 -5.40 10.92 8.76
N PRO A 34 -6.29 11.35 7.86
CA PRO A 34 -5.92 11.67 6.49
C PRO A 34 -4.96 12.86 6.39
N GLY A 35 -5.04 13.83 7.32
CA GLY A 35 -4.11 14.98 7.38
C GLY A 35 -2.67 14.54 7.61
N GLN A 36 -2.43 13.67 8.60
CA GLN A 36 -1.11 13.10 8.85
C GLN A 36 -0.57 12.29 7.66
N LEU A 37 -1.43 11.56 6.93
CA LEU A 37 -1.02 10.87 5.71
C LEU A 37 -0.56 11.86 4.63
N LEU A 38 -1.27 12.96 4.45
CA LEU A 38 -0.88 14.00 3.50
C LEU A 38 0.47 14.63 3.87
N GLU A 39 0.62 15.10 5.11
CA GLU A 39 1.87 15.70 5.59
C GLU A 39 3.05 14.72 5.48
N HIS A 40 2.81 13.43 5.74
CA HIS A 40 3.81 12.38 5.60
C HIS A 40 4.23 12.15 4.14
N GLN A 41 3.27 12.05 3.21
CA GLN A 41 3.56 11.90 1.77
C GLN A 41 4.31 13.12 1.21
N GLU A 42 4.01 14.33 1.70
CA GLU A 42 4.78 15.51 1.30
C GLU A 42 6.26 15.43 1.68
N LEU A 43 6.58 14.81 2.83
CA LEU A 43 7.98 14.58 3.21
C LEU A 43 8.66 13.63 2.24
N HIS A 44 7.98 12.56 1.84
CA HIS A 44 8.50 11.68 0.79
C HIS A 44 8.77 12.47 -0.47
N ILE A 45 7.82 13.26 -0.98
CA ILE A 45 8.01 14.08 -2.19
C ILE A 45 9.16 15.09 -2.04
N LYS A 46 9.30 15.74 -0.88
CA LYS A 46 10.38 16.70 -0.59
C LYS A 46 11.76 16.01 -0.53
N LEU A 47 11.83 14.79 0.00
CA LEU A 47 13.04 13.97 0.05
C LEU A 47 13.33 13.26 -1.28
N LEU A 48 12.28 12.90 -2.04
CA LEU A 48 12.25 12.34 -3.40
C LEU A 48 12.26 13.44 -4.47
N GLY A 49 12.73 14.65 -4.16
CA GLY A 49 12.97 15.73 -5.12
C GLY A 49 13.98 15.41 -6.24
N GLY A 50 14.15 14.14 -6.61
CA GLY A 50 14.84 13.66 -7.80
C GLY A 50 14.13 12.56 -8.60
N ALA A 51 12.94 12.07 -8.24
CA ALA A 51 12.25 11.06 -9.07
C ALA A 51 10.73 10.96 -8.81
N ALA A 52 9.99 12.04 -9.06
CA ALA A 52 8.58 11.92 -9.38
C ALA A 52 8.43 11.08 -10.67
N GLY A 53 7.74 9.95 -10.58
CA GLY A 53 7.60 9.07 -11.74
C GLY A 53 6.82 7.80 -11.48
N ALA A 54 5.61 7.94 -10.95
CA ALA A 54 4.57 6.93 -11.10
C ALA A 54 4.24 6.75 -12.59
N THR A 55 5.07 6.03 -13.36
CA THR A 55 4.70 5.47 -14.66
C THR A 55 5.51 4.19 -14.93
N THR A 56 4.99 3.04 -14.55
CA THR A 56 5.06 1.85 -15.41
C THR A 56 3.76 1.09 -15.24
N GLY A 57 2.72 1.62 -15.87
CA GLY A 57 1.80 0.76 -16.59
C GLY A 57 2.49 0.41 -17.92
N ASN A 58 2.88 -0.85 -18.10
CA ASN A 58 3.25 -1.45 -19.39
C ASN A 58 3.35 -2.98 -19.17
N ALA A 59 2.89 -3.90 -20.00
CA ALA A 59 2.28 -3.88 -21.33
C ALA A 59 1.26 -5.02 -21.36
N GLY A 60 0.16 -4.86 -22.08
CA GLY A 60 -0.63 -6.00 -22.51
C GLY A 60 0.28 -6.98 -23.26
N ASN A 61 0.30 -8.24 -22.83
CA ASN A 61 0.83 -9.32 -23.64
C ASN A 61 -0.11 -9.53 -24.84
N ALA A 62 0.23 -8.90 -25.96
CA ALA A 62 -0.31 -9.32 -27.24
C ALA A 62 0.35 -10.64 -27.62
N ASP A 63 -0.42 -11.72 -27.50
CA ASP A 63 -0.13 -13.06 -28.02
C ASP A 63 0.26 -13.00 -29.50
N PRO A 64 1.49 -13.36 -29.89
CA PRO A 64 1.82 -13.56 -31.28
C PRO A 64 1.89 -15.06 -31.57
N ALA A 65 1.10 -15.46 -32.56
CA ALA A 65 1.28 -16.65 -33.40
C ALA A 65 0.57 -17.94 -32.97
N LYS A 66 -0.72 -17.98 -33.35
CA LYS A 66 -1.18 -18.99 -34.33
C LYS A 66 -0.35 -18.84 -35.62
N ALA A 67 0.69 -19.65 -35.77
CA ALA A 67 1.40 -19.91 -37.04
C ALA A 67 1.04 -21.30 -37.54
#